data_AF-A0A321LBZ0-F1
#
_entry.id   AF-A0A321LBZ0-F1
#
_cell.length_a   1.000
_cell.length_b   1.000
_cell.length_c   1.000
_cell.angle_alpha   90.00
_cell.angle_beta   90.00
_cell.angle_gamma   90.00
#
_symmetry.space_group_name_H-M   'P 1'
#
loop_
_entity.id
_entity.type
_entity.pdbx_description
1 polymer ?
#
loop_
_entity_poly.entity_id
_entity_poly.type
_entity_poly.pdbx_seq_one_letter_code
_entity_poly.pdbx_strand_id
1 'polypeptide(L)'
;MIRLQLCISAEADPIRFERGELKMPITLVNPLDETPRAHVAAAQRLDTLVGKTIGLLDISKPGGSIFLDHIERRLRERYGVAAVLREMKPTFTKPAPADVLDKMRDHKVDAVIEALAD
;
A
#
# COMPACT_ATOMS: atom_id res chain seq x y z
N MET A 1 27.08 11.21 -74.86
CA MET A 1 25.99 11.35 -75.85
C MET A 1 24.71 11.57 -75.07
N ILE A 2 24.16 12.81 -75.13
CA ILE A 2 22.72 13.20 -75.08
C ILE A 2 21.89 12.65 -73.88
N ARG A 3 21.66 13.39 -72.79
CA ARG A 3 20.63 14.44 -72.54
C ARG A 3 19.18 13.93 -72.70
N LEU A 4 18.42 13.79 -71.60
CA LEU A 4 17.18 14.56 -71.39
C LEU A 4 16.60 14.42 -69.98
N GLN A 5 16.13 15.57 -69.52
CA GLN A 5 15.46 15.93 -68.28
C GLN A 5 14.01 15.45 -68.25
N LEU A 6 13.45 15.22 -67.05
CA LEU A 6 12.13 15.78 -66.77
C LEU A 6 12.04 16.20 -65.30
N CYS A 7 11.93 17.52 -65.12
CA CYS A 7 11.50 18.17 -63.89
C CYS A 7 10.00 17.92 -63.70
N ILE A 8 9.58 17.62 -62.47
CA ILE A 8 8.32 18.15 -61.95
C ILE A 8 8.63 18.66 -60.54
N SER A 9 8.68 19.99 -60.42
CA SER A 9 8.56 20.68 -59.15
C SER A 9 7.11 20.57 -58.69
N ALA A 10 6.89 20.11 -57.47
CA ALA A 10 5.70 20.42 -56.70
C ALA A 10 6.13 20.54 -55.24
N GLU A 11 6.33 21.78 -54.84
CA GLU A 11 6.52 22.20 -53.46
C GLU A 11 5.16 22.14 -52.75
N ALA A 12 5.08 21.39 -51.66
CA ALA A 12 4.15 21.64 -50.56
C ALA A 12 4.74 20.98 -49.31
N ASP A 13 4.93 21.80 -48.29
CA ASP A 13 5.60 21.52 -47.02
C ASP A 13 5.21 20.17 -46.38
N PRO A 14 6.19 19.44 -45.83
CA PRO A 14 5.91 18.23 -45.10
C PRO A 14 5.31 18.62 -43.74
N ILE A 15 4.13 18.11 -43.42
CA ILE A 15 3.82 17.89 -42.00
C ILE A 15 4.75 16.75 -41.55
N ARG A 16 5.98 17.11 -41.18
CA ARG A 16 6.89 16.24 -40.43
C ARG A 16 6.27 16.04 -39.06
N PHE A 17 5.56 14.92 -38.89
CA PHE A 17 5.54 14.28 -37.59
C PHE A 17 6.91 13.63 -37.42
N GLU A 18 7.86 14.38 -36.87
CA GLU A 18 9.05 13.83 -36.22
C GLU A 18 8.53 12.90 -35.13
N ARG A 19 8.34 11.63 -35.45
CA ARG A 19 8.06 10.58 -34.49
C ARG A 19 9.38 10.37 -33.76
N GLY A 20 9.66 11.26 -32.81
CA GLY A 20 10.77 11.12 -31.89
C GLY A 20 10.64 9.76 -31.24
N GLU A 21 11.45 8.81 -31.71
CA GLU A 21 11.47 7.44 -31.23
C GLU A 21 12.18 7.46 -29.87
N LEU A 22 11.48 7.97 -28.85
CA LEU A 22 11.81 7.62 -27.47
C LEU A 22 11.43 6.16 -27.30
N LYS A 23 12.37 5.30 -27.69
CA LYS A 23 12.35 3.86 -27.47
C LYS A 23 12.55 3.63 -25.97
N MET A 24 11.55 3.98 -25.18
CA MET A 24 11.56 3.70 -23.76
C MET A 24 11.38 2.19 -23.62
N PRO A 25 12.35 1.47 -23.05
CA PRO A 25 12.21 0.03 -22.86
C PRO A 25 11.02 -0.24 -21.94
N ILE A 26 10.12 -1.13 -22.37
CA ILE A 26 9.07 -1.65 -21.51
C ILE A 26 9.72 -2.69 -20.59
N THR A 27 9.83 -2.35 -19.31
CA THR A 27 10.28 -3.30 -18.29
C THR A 27 9.08 -4.08 -17.79
N LEU A 28 8.99 -5.37 -18.16
CA LEU A 28 8.06 -6.30 -17.53
C LEU A 28 8.62 -6.70 -16.18
N VAL A 29 7.94 -6.32 -15.11
CA VAL A 29 8.25 -6.73 -13.74
C VAL A 29 7.40 -7.92 -13.34
N ASN A 30 7.97 -8.84 -12.58
CA ASN A 30 7.19 -9.90 -11.95
C ASN A 30 6.34 -9.27 -10.83
N PRO A 31 5.01 -9.47 -10.80
CA PRO A 31 4.18 -8.95 -9.71
C PRO A 31 4.33 -9.72 -8.41
N LEU A 32 5.08 -10.83 -8.40
CA LEU A 32 5.37 -11.59 -7.19
C LEU A 32 6.43 -10.87 -6.35
N ASP A 33 6.29 -10.98 -5.03
CA ASP A 33 7.29 -10.46 -4.10
C ASP A 33 8.34 -11.53 -3.84
N GLU A 34 9.22 -11.77 -4.82
CA GLU A 34 10.34 -12.72 -4.72
C GLU A 34 11.48 -12.24 -3.81
N THR A 35 11.35 -11.05 -3.19
CA THR A 35 12.39 -10.49 -2.33
C THR A 35 12.61 -11.41 -1.12
N PRO A 36 13.78 -12.05 -0.96
CA PRO A 36 14.03 -12.91 0.18
C PRO A 36 14.05 -12.07 1.45
N ARG A 37 13.11 -12.33 2.36
CA ARG A 37 13.06 -11.70 3.68
C ARG A 37 13.69 -12.61 4.72
N ALA A 38 14.40 -12.01 5.68
CA ALA A 38 14.82 -12.73 6.87
C ALA A 38 13.58 -13.26 7.61
N HIS A 39 13.60 -14.53 7.99
CA HIS A 39 12.55 -15.09 8.84
C HIS A 39 12.62 -14.44 10.22
N VAL A 40 11.55 -13.75 10.61
CA VAL A 40 11.38 -13.21 11.95
C VAL A 40 10.44 -14.15 12.72
N ALA A 41 10.78 -14.44 13.98
CA ALA A 41 9.90 -15.21 14.85
C ALA A 41 8.55 -14.47 15.01
N ALA A 42 7.45 -15.21 14.87
CA ALA A 42 6.12 -14.64 15.09
C ALA A 42 5.95 -14.18 16.55
N ALA A 43 5.14 -13.15 16.75
CA ALA A 43 4.77 -12.70 18.09
C ALA A 43 4.11 -13.84 18.88
N GLN A 44 4.40 -13.93 20.17
CA GLN A 44 3.77 -14.90 21.05
C GLN A 44 2.26 -14.64 21.12
N ARG A 45 1.46 -15.71 21.04
CA ARG A 45 0.01 -15.62 21.16
C ARG A 45 -0.35 -15.29 22.61
N LEU A 46 -1.31 -14.39 22.80
CA LEU A 46 -1.89 -14.14 24.12
C LEU A 46 -2.75 -15.34 24.55
N ASP A 47 -2.56 -15.78 25.80
CA ASP A 47 -3.38 -16.86 26.38
C ASP A 47 -4.82 -16.41 26.68
N THR A 48 -5.02 -15.10 26.88
CA THR A 48 -6.33 -14.49 27.14
C THR A 48 -6.37 -13.03 26.67
N LEU A 49 -7.58 -12.55 26.37
CA LEU A 49 -7.87 -11.14 26.08
C LEU A 49 -8.39 -10.37 27.30
N VAL A 50 -8.73 -11.07 28.39
CA VAL A 50 -9.27 -10.45 29.60
C VAL A 50 -8.21 -9.56 30.24
N GLY A 51 -8.58 -8.30 30.51
CA GLY A 51 -7.67 -7.33 31.14
C GLY A 51 -6.61 -6.75 30.21
N LYS A 52 -6.60 -7.12 28.92
CA LYS A 52 -5.57 -6.71 27.95
C LYS A 52 -5.87 -5.34 27.33
N THR A 53 -4.81 -4.70 26.86
CA THR A 53 -4.88 -3.50 26.01
C THR A 53 -4.65 -3.89 24.56
N ILE A 54 -5.64 -3.69 23.70
CA ILE A 54 -5.56 -4.07 22.28
C ILE A 54 -5.45 -2.83 21.40
N GLY A 55 -4.47 -2.81 20.51
CA GLY A 55 -4.35 -1.79 19.47
C GLY A 55 -5.19 -2.18 18.26
N LEU A 56 -6.01 -1.27 17.75
CA LEU A 56 -6.71 -1.44 16.49
C LEU A 56 -6.10 -0.47 15.47
N LEU A 57 -5.50 -1.03 14.42
CA LEU A 57 -4.85 -0.28 13.34
C LEU A 57 -5.77 -0.19 12.13
N ASP A 58 -6.31 1.00 11.88
CA ASP A 58 -7.02 1.32 10.66
C ASP A 58 -6.03 1.58 9.52
N ILE A 59 -6.28 0.97 8.36
CA ILE A 59 -5.46 1.16 7.18
C ILE A 59 -5.90 2.33 6.31
N SER A 60 -6.95 3.07 6.69
CA SER A 60 -7.55 4.19 5.94
C SER A 60 -8.27 3.79 4.65
N LYS A 61 -8.81 2.56 4.60
CA LYS A 61 -9.77 2.18 3.54
C LYS A 61 -11.18 2.62 3.94
N PRO A 62 -12.02 3.06 2.97
CA PRO A 62 -13.41 3.44 3.26
C PRO A 62 -14.15 2.34 4.02
N GLY A 63 -14.80 2.70 5.13
CA GLY A 63 -15.53 1.76 5.99
C GLY A 63 -14.67 1.03 7.03
N GLY A 64 -13.34 1.24 7.06
CA GLY A 64 -12.44 0.65 8.06
C GLY A 64 -12.84 0.99 9.49
N SER A 65 -13.19 2.25 9.75
CA SER A 65 -13.64 2.72 11.06
C SER A 65 -14.90 1.99 11.55
N ILE A 66 -15.91 1.82 10.69
CA ILE A 66 -17.16 1.12 11.01
C ILE A 66 -16.88 -0.34 11.38
N PHE A 67 -16.03 -1.02 10.62
CA PHE A 67 -15.60 -2.37 10.93
C PHE A 67 -14.91 -2.44 12.30
N LEU A 68 -13.95 -1.53 12.53
CA LEU A 68 -13.19 -1.50 13.78
C LEU A 68 -14.05 -1.11 15.00
N ASP A 69 -15.11 -0.33 14.82
CA ASP A 69 -16.10 -0.04 15.88
C ASP A 69 -16.84 -1.29 16.33
N HIS A 70 -17.23 -2.13 15.38
CA HIS A 70 -17.81 -3.42 15.71
C HIS A 70 -16.81 -4.36 16.38
N ILE A 71 -15.55 -4.37 15.94
CA ILE A 71 -14.50 -5.17 16.57
C ILE A 71 -14.25 -4.72 18.01
N GLU A 72 -14.03 -3.42 18.24
CA GLU A 72 -13.82 -2.86 19.59
C GLU A 72 -14.97 -3.23 20.53
N ARG A 73 -16.22 -3.05 20.09
CA ARG A 73 -17.38 -3.39 20.90
C ARG A 73 -17.36 -4.87 21.30
N ARG A 74 -17.11 -5.77 20.36
CA ARG A 74 -17.05 -7.22 20.63
C ARG A 74 -15.91 -7.59 21.59
N LEU A 75 -14.73 -6.99 21.41
CA LEU A 75 -13.57 -7.21 22.27
C LEU A 75 -13.88 -6.85 23.73
N ARG A 76 -14.53 -5.72 23.96
CA ARG A 76 -14.90 -5.27 25.30
C ARG A 76 -16.02 -6.11 25.89
N GLU A 77 -17.14 -6.24 25.18
CA GLU A 77 -18.36 -6.87 25.71
C GLU A 77 -18.22 -8.38 25.92
N ARG A 78 -17.53 -9.08 25.00
CA ARG A 78 -17.50 -10.55 24.99
C ARG A 78 -16.19 -11.13 25.50
N TYR A 79 -15.08 -10.41 25.35
CA TYR A 79 -13.75 -10.95 25.61
C TYR A 79 -13.02 -10.27 26.79
N GLY A 80 -13.64 -9.27 27.43
CA GLY A 80 -13.11 -8.65 28.65
C GLY A 80 -11.86 -7.80 28.44
N VAL A 81 -11.63 -7.30 27.22
CA VAL A 81 -10.55 -6.35 26.91
C VAL A 81 -10.72 -5.09 27.75
N ALA A 82 -9.68 -4.70 28.48
CA ALA A 82 -9.72 -3.55 29.39
C ALA A 82 -9.66 -2.23 28.63
N ALA A 83 -8.76 -2.13 27.66
CA ALA A 83 -8.51 -0.90 26.92
C ALA A 83 -8.30 -1.18 25.43
N VAL A 84 -8.64 -0.20 24.61
CA VAL A 84 -8.41 -0.21 23.18
C VAL A 84 -7.74 1.10 22.78
N LEU A 85 -6.63 1.00 22.04
CA LEU A 85 -5.97 2.13 21.40
C LEU A 85 -6.31 2.12 19.91
N ARG A 86 -6.80 3.24 19.39
CA ARG A 86 -7.10 3.43 17.96
C ARG A 86 -5.99 4.22 17.31
N GLU A 87 -5.36 3.64 16.29
CA GLU A 87 -4.46 4.38 15.41
C GLU A 87 -4.83 4.12 13.95
N MET A 88 -4.41 5.02 13.08
CA MET A 88 -4.74 4.98 11.67
C MET A 88 -3.51 5.32 10.84
N LYS A 89 -3.24 4.52 9.81
CA LYS A 89 -2.18 4.82 8.83
C LYS A 89 -2.61 6.02 7.98
N PRO A 90 -1.69 6.90 7.55
CA PRO A 90 -2.03 7.99 6.64
C PRO A 90 -2.46 7.51 5.25
N THR A 91 -2.08 6.29 4.85
CA THR A 91 -2.47 5.66 3.58
C THR A 91 -2.48 4.14 3.72
N PHE A 92 -3.35 3.46 2.97
CA PHE A 92 -3.39 2.00 2.89
C PHE A 92 -2.29 1.41 2.00
N THR A 93 -1.56 2.24 1.24
CA THR A 93 -0.60 1.80 0.20
C THR A 93 0.81 1.55 0.72
N LYS A 94 1.07 1.83 2.00
CA LYS A 94 2.41 1.75 2.61
C LYS A 94 2.32 1.10 4.00
N PRO A 95 3.43 0.50 4.49
CA PRO A 95 3.54 0.08 5.88
C PRO A 95 3.21 1.20 6.87
N ALA A 96 2.82 0.84 8.08
CA ALA A 96 2.58 1.82 9.14
C ALA A 96 3.85 2.65 9.40
N PRO A 97 3.78 3.99 9.41
CA PRO A 97 4.92 4.81 9.74
C PRO A 97 5.34 4.63 11.20
N ALA A 98 6.62 4.89 11.49
CA ALA A 98 7.24 4.57 12.77
C ALA A 98 6.56 5.26 13.96
N ASP A 99 6.05 6.48 13.76
CA ASP A 99 5.32 7.24 14.77
C ASP A 99 4.05 6.53 15.25
N VAL A 100 3.30 5.90 14.34
CA VAL A 100 2.12 5.09 14.67
C VAL A 100 2.53 3.87 15.50
N LEU A 101 3.62 3.19 15.12
CA LEU A 101 4.12 2.02 15.85
C LEU A 101 4.68 2.40 17.22
N ASP A 102 5.40 3.51 17.32
CA ASP A 102 5.95 4.04 18.55
C ASP A 102 4.83 4.38 19.53
N LYS A 103 3.74 5.02 19.09
CA LYS A 103 2.56 5.26 19.93
C LYS A 103 2.00 3.96 20.50
N MET A 104 1.86 2.91 19.69
CA MET A 104 1.35 1.62 20.18
C MET A 104 2.28 0.99 21.23
N ARG A 105 3.59 1.08 21.01
CA ARG A 105 4.60 0.62 21.98
C ARG A 105 4.54 1.42 23.28
N ASP A 106 4.46 2.74 23.17
CA ASP A 106 4.50 3.66 24.31
C ASP A 106 3.25 3.50 25.20
N HIS A 107 2.09 3.19 24.60
CA HIS A 107 0.87 2.82 25.31
C HIS A 107 0.85 1.37 25.83
N LYS A 108 1.94 0.62 25.63
CA LYS A 108 2.10 -0.77 26.10
C LYS A 108 0.95 -1.68 25.65
N VAL A 109 0.59 -1.58 24.38
CA VAL A 109 -0.40 -2.48 23.76
C VAL A 109 0.09 -3.93 23.84
N ASP A 110 -0.76 -4.84 24.34
CA ASP A 110 -0.45 -6.27 24.46
C ASP A 110 -0.52 -7.00 23.10
N ALA A 111 -1.43 -6.59 22.23
CA ALA A 111 -1.56 -7.13 20.87
C ALA A 111 -2.24 -6.11 19.93
N VAL A 112 -1.93 -6.19 18.63
CA VAL A 112 -2.48 -5.33 17.59
C VAL A 112 -3.34 -6.15 16.63
N ILE A 113 -4.50 -5.60 16.25
CA ILE A 113 -5.33 -6.08 15.16
C ILE A 113 -5.29 -5.03 14.05
N GLU A 114 -4.76 -5.39 12.89
CA GLU A 114 -4.79 -4.54 11.71
C GLU A 114 -6.00 -4.87 10.84
N ALA A 115 -6.78 -3.86 10.46
CA ALA A 115 -7.90 -3.99 9.52
C ALA A 115 -7.41 -4.11 8.07
N LEU A 116 -6.55 -5.11 7.82
CA LEU A 116 -6.02 -5.37 6.49
C LEU A 116 -7.15 -5.75 5.53
N ALA A 117 -7.06 -5.27 4.29
CA ALA A 117 -7.92 -5.71 3.20
C ALA A 117 -7.08 -5.78 1.93
N ASP A 118 -7.46 -6.70 1.03
CA ASP A 118 -6.92 -6.83 -0.32
C ASP A 118 -7.25 -5.57 -1.15
#